data_AF-A0AAD9CX05-F1
#
_entry.id   AF-A0AAD9CX05-F1
#
_cell.length_a   1.000
_cell.length_b   1.000
_cell.length_c   1.000
_cell.angle_alpha   90.00
_cell.angle_beta   90.00
_cell.angle_gamma   90.00
#
_symmetry.space_group_name_H-M   'P 1'
#
loop_
_entity.id
_entity.type
_entity.pdbx_description
1 polymer ?
#
loop_
_entity_poly.entity_id
_entity_poly.type
_entity_poly.pdbx_seq_one_letter_code
_entity_poly.pdbx_strand_id
1 'polypeptide(L)'
;MMFPRQHRLAWPVLSILILAIPINAFDCAFQASSIDYDLKPLGGLRTSSKENPTPPTTSEGKVFMDLCGENGIPKEDDVADEDQCGPNTKVCLKLLNHKPSASDPDRVTAVVSLWSLDTPEDDVQVTALGKNGRDGVQINVRGPDYAGSVPGFARTRTLSKS
;
A
#
# COMPACT_ATOMS: atom_id res chain seq x y z
N MET A 1 32.14 -52.83 48.88
CA MET A 1 32.24 -51.56 48.12
C MET A 1 31.67 -51.82 46.75
N MET A 2 30.46 -51.31 46.46
CA MET A 2 29.76 -51.58 45.21
C MET A 2 28.99 -50.30 44.84
N PHE A 3 29.55 -49.55 43.89
CA PHE A 3 28.94 -48.32 43.36
C PHE A 3 28.13 -48.65 42.10
N PRO A 4 26.86 -48.20 41.98
CA PRO A 4 26.11 -48.33 40.73
C PRO A 4 26.48 -47.23 39.72
N ARG A 5 26.55 -47.66 38.46
CA ARG A 5 26.97 -46.92 37.27
C ARG A 5 25.80 -46.08 36.75
N GLN A 6 25.90 -44.75 36.82
CA GLN A 6 24.89 -43.83 36.27
C GLN A 6 24.98 -43.75 34.75
N HIS A 7 23.94 -44.20 34.06
CA HIS A 7 23.75 -43.94 32.63
C HIS A 7 23.14 -42.54 32.45
N ARG A 8 23.95 -41.58 31.99
CA ARG A 8 23.46 -40.28 31.51
C ARG A 8 22.88 -40.47 30.11
N LEU A 9 21.56 -40.48 30.00
CA LEU A 9 20.85 -40.29 28.74
C LEU A 9 21.00 -38.82 28.32
N ALA A 10 21.92 -38.56 27.39
CA ALA A 10 22.07 -37.27 26.74
C ALA A 10 20.93 -37.09 25.72
N TRP A 11 19.93 -36.30 26.06
CA TRP A 11 18.85 -35.90 25.16
C TRP A 11 19.39 -34.81 24.23
N PRO A 12 19.44 -35.01 22.90
CA PRO A 12 19.84 -33.95 21.99
C PRO A 12 18.74 -32.90 21.96
N VAL A 13 19.08 -31.68 22.39
CA VAL A 13 18.24 -30.49 22.23
C VAL A 13 18.26 -30.12 20.75
N LEU A 14 17.27 -30.61 20.00
CA LEU A 14 17.06 -30.25 18.60
C LEU A 14 16.39 -28.87 18.58
N SER A 15 17.20 -27.81 18.59
CA SER A 15 16.74 -26.43 18.38
C SER A 15 16.25 -26.25 16.95
N ILE A 16 14.93 -26.30 16.74
CA ILE A 16 14.29 -25.97 15.47
C ILE A 16 14.30 -24.45 15.31
N LEU A 17 15.18 -23.94 14.44
CA LEU A 17 15.19 -22.55 14.02
C LEU A 17 14.01 -22.35 13.04
N ILE A 18 12.93 -21.73 13.49
CA ILE A 18 11.82 -21.35 12.60
C ILE A 18 12.27 -20.12 11.82
N LEU A 19 12.58 -20.29 10.54
CA LEU A 19 12.82 -19.20 9.62
C LEU A 19 11.47 -18.50 9.33
N ALA A 20 11.27 -17.30 9.85
CA ALA A 20 10.14 -16.48 9.47
C ALA A 20 10.37 -15.98 8.04
N ILE A 21 9.66 -16.54 7.07
CA ILE A 21 9.63 -16.02 5.70
C ILE A 21 8.73 -14.78 5.73
N PRO A 22 9.23 -13.58 5.36
CA PRO A 22 8.37 -12.41 5.22
C PRO A 22 7.40 -12.67 4.06
N ILE A 23 6.15 -12.94 4.41
CA ILE A 23 5.03 -12.93 3.47
C ILE A 23 4.64 -11.47 3.24
N ASN A 24 5.21 -10.87 2.19
CA ASN A 24 4.66 -9.62 1.67
C ASN A 24 3.33 -9.97 1.01
N ALA A 25 2.25 -9.35 1.46
CA ALA A 25 0.91 -9.64 0.95
C ALA A 25 0.64 -9.15 -0.49
N PHE A 26 1.66 -8.62 -1.17
CA PHE A 26 1.63 -8.31 -2.61
C PHE A 26 3.05 -8.36 -3.17
N ASP A 27 3.28 -9.24 -4.16
CA ASP A 27 4.50 -9.25 -4.96
C ASP A 27 4.32 -8.33 -6.18
N CYS A 28 5.35 -7.57 -6.52
CA CYS A 28 5.37 -6.75 -7.73
C CYS A 28 5.66 -7.56 -9.01
N ALA A 29 6.08 -8.81 -8.87
CA ALA A 29 6.10 -9.79 -9.94
C ALA A 29 5.00 -10.83 -9.67
N PHE A 30 3.96 -10.86 -10.51
CA PHE A 30 2.84 -11.79 -10.33
C PHE A 30 2.29 -12.23 -11.68
N GLN A 31 1.52 -13.31 -11.67
CA GLN A 31 0.83 -13.79 -12.86
C GLN A 31 -0.67 -13.50 -12.76
N ALA A 32 -1.25 -12.88 -13.78
CA ALA A 32 -2.70 -12.71 -13.91
C ALA A 32 -3.17 -13.20 -15.29
N SER A 33 -4.16 -14.09 -15.32
CA SER A 33 -4.68 -14.70 -16.56
C SER A 33 -3.59 -15.32 -17.46
N SER A 34 -2.65 -16.05 -16.83
CA SER A 34 -1.50 -16.70 -17.49
C SER A 34 -0.49 -15.76 -18.15
N ILE A 35 -0.46 -14.49 -17.71
CA ILE A 35 0.49 -13.47 -18.16
C ILE A 35 1.26 -12.98 -16.97
N ASP A 36 2.58 -12.96 -17.12
CA ASP A 36 3.47 -12.46 -16.09
C ASP A 36 3.55 -10.94 -16.19
N TYR A 37 3.30 -10.27 -15.06
CA TYR A 37 3.42 -8.84 -14.90
C TYR A 37 4.62 -8.54 -14.00
N ASP A 38 5.43 -7.56 -14.41
CA ASP A 38 6.49 -7.00 -13.59
C ASP A 38 6.24 -5.50 -13.39
N LEU A 39 5.85 -5.12 -12.18
CA LEU A 39 5.62 -3.74 -11.78
C LEU A 39 6.86 -3.07 -11.18
N LYS A 40 7.98 -3.78 -11.02
CA LYS A 40 9.23 -3.19 -10.49
C LYS A 40 9.67 -1.92 -11.22
N PRO A 41 9.52 -1.78 -12.56
CA PRO A 41 9.85 -0.52 -13.25
C PRO A 41 9.02 0.68 -12.79
N LEU A 42 7.85 0.46 -12.17
CA LEU A 42 7.01 1.51 -11.58
C LEU A 42 7.41 1.84 -10.14
N GLY A 43 8.38 1.13 -9.55
CA GLY A 43 8.86 1.36 -8.20
C GLY A 43 9.33 2.79 -7.94
N GLY A 44 9.34 3.14 -6.66
CA GLY A 44 9.60 4.50 -6.19
C GLY A 44 8.33 5.34 -6.12
N LEU A 45 8.45 6.50 -5.48
CA LEU A 45 7.31 7.37 -5.22
C LEU A 45 6.74 7.96 -6.54
N ARG A 46 5.47 7.66 -6.79
CA ARG A 46 4.65 8.20 -7.88
C ARG A 46 3.55 9.05 -7.30
N THR A 47 3.19 10.09 -8.05
CA THR A 47 2.18 11.05 -7.60
C THR A 47 1.20 11.34 -8.73
N SER A 48 -0.08 11.44 -8.40
CA SER A 48 -1.14 11.90 -9.30
C SER A 48 -2.04 12.86 -8.54
N SER A 49 -2.45 13.95 -9.16
CA SER A 49 -3.33 14.92 -8.53
C SER A 49 -4.54 15.28 -9.39
N LYS A 50 -5.59 15.72 -8.72
CA LYS A 50 -6.78 16.27 -9.34
C LYS A 50 -7.32 17.43 -8.53
N GLU A 51 -7.40 18.58 -9.17
CA GLU A 51 -8.01 19.78 -8.62
C GLU A 51 -9.51 19.85 -8.95
N ASN A 52 -10.29 20.39 -8.04
CA ASN A 52 -11.70 20.76 -8.23
C ASN A 52 -11.90 22.20 -7.74
N PRO A 53 -12.22 23.15 -8.63
CA PRO A 53 -12.47 24.53 -8.24
C PRO A 53 -13.75 24.62 -7.41
N THR A 54 -13.67 25.30 -6.28
CA THR A 54 -14.77 25.50 -5.32
C THR A 54 -14.73 26.94 -4.83
N PRO A 55 -15.09 27.93 -5.68
CA PRO A 55 -14.89 29.35 -5.38
C PRO A 55 -15.44 29.72 -3.98
N PRO A 56 -14.68 30.48 -3.17
CA PRO A 56 -13.42 31.17 -3.48
C PRO A 56 -12.14 30.33 -3.33
N THR A 57 -12.25 29.01 -3.15
CA THR A 57 -11.13 28.09 -2.92
C THR A 57 -10.94 27.09 -4.05
N THR A 58 -9.87 26.30 -3.99
CA THR A 58 -9.67 25.10 -4.81
C THR A 58 -9.40 23.92 -3.90
N SER A 59 -10.01 22.76 -4.18
CA SER A 59 -9.71 21.53 -3.45
C SER A 59 -8.88 20.60 -4.35
N GLU A 60 -7.74 20.11 -3.87
CA GLU A 60 -6.88 19.17 -4.59
C GLU A 60 -6.91 17.80 -3.89
N GLY A 61 -7.15 16.73 -4.65
CA GLY A 61 -6.88 15.38 -4.19
C GLY A 61 -5.57 14.88 -4.81
N LYS A 62 -4.57 14.60 -3.97
CA LYS A 62 -3.24 14.17 -4.38
C LYS A 62 -2.97 12.76 -3.87
N VAL A 63 -2.78 11.82 -4.79
CA VAL A 63 -2.50 10.41 -4.54
C VAL A 63 -1.00 10.18 -4.66
N PHE A 64 -0.42 9.59 -3.64
CA PHE A 64 0.97 9.14 -3.56
C PHE A 64 0.97 7.61 -3.59
N MET A 65 1.88 7.02 -4.37
CA MET A 65 1.96 5.58 -4.58
C MET A 65 3.41 5.14 -4.61
N ASP A 66 3.77 4.16 -3.80
CA ASP A 66 4.96 3.34 -3.98
C ASP A 66 4.57 1.87 -3.85
N LEU A 67 4.21 1.27 -4.99
CA LEU A 67 3.64 -0.09 -5.02
C LEU A 67 4.68 -1.15 -4.67
N CYS A 68 5.93 -0.92 -5.08
CA CYS A 68 7.02 -1.88 -4.98
C CYS A 68 8.07 -1.49 -3.93
N GLY A 69 7.88 -0.37 -3.23
CA GLY A 69 8.70 0.02 -2.10
C GLY A 69 8.57 -0.99 -0.95
N GLU A 70 9.71 -1.33 -0.36
CA GLU A 70 9.82 -2.27 0.76
C GLU A 70 9.29 -1.66 2.06
N ASN A 71 9.44 -0.34 2.23
CA ASN A 71 9.14 0.38 3.47
C ASN A 71 7.90 1.28 3.37
N GLY A 72 7.17 1.21 2.26
CA GLY A 72 6.08 2.14 1.95
C GLY A 72 6.56 3.54 1.59
N ILE A 73 5.62 4.50 1.57
CA ILE A 73 5.87 5.90 1.24
C ILE A 73 6.74 6.53 2.35
N PRO A 74 7.90 7.13 2.01
CA PRO A 74 8.77 7.74 3.00
C PRO A 74 8.14 9.00 3.61
N LYS A 75 8.53 9.28 4.86
CA LYS A 75 8.17 10.53 5.54
C LYS A 75 8.98 11.71 5.01
N GLU A 76 8.39 12.90 5.09
CA GLU A 76 9.00 14.18 4.75
C GLU A 76 9.40 14.89 6.05
N ASP A 77 10.65 15.37 6.15
CA ASP A 77 11.20 15.93 7.40
C ASP A 77 10.52 17.24 7.85
N ASP A 78 10.01 18.02 6.89
CA ASP A 78 9.44 19.36 7.13
C ASP A 78 7.89 19.40 7.14
N VAL A 79 7.24 18.23 7.24
CA VAL A 79 5.78 18.12 7.26
C VAL A 79 5.33 17.59 8.62
N ALA A 80 4.30 18.19 9.21
CA ALA A 80 3.75 17.70 10.48
C ALA A 80 3.27 16.25 10.35
N ASP A 81 3.52 15.39 11.34
CA ASP A 81 3.20 13.95 11.29
C ASP A 81 1.73 13.65 10.93
N GLU A 82 0.81 14.51 11.33
CA GLU A 82 -0.63 14.43 11.04
C GLU A 82 -0.99 14.71 9.57
N ASP A 83 -0.13 15.43 8.86
CA ASP A 83 -0.27 15.74 7.44
C ASP A 83 0.52 14.75 6.54
N GLN A 84 1.14 13.74 7.16
CA GLN A 84 1.88 12.68 6.49
C GLN A 84 1.07 11.39 6.40
N CYS A 85 1.42 10.56 5.42
CA CYS A 85 0.83 9.23 5.29
C CYS A 85 1.23 8.37 6.50
N GLY A 86 0.32 7.47 6.91
CA GLY A 86 0.62 6.53 7.99
C GLY A 86 1.81 5.63 7.66
N PRO A 87 2.47 5.04 8.67
CA PRO A 87 3.55 4.09 8.44
C PRO A 87 3.07 2.92 7.57
N ASN A 88 3.99 2.27 6.86
CA ASN A 88 3.71 1.12 6.02
C ASN A 88 2.67 1.38 4.90
N THR A 89 2.42 2.62 4.50
CA THR A 89 1.43 2.93 3.46
C THR A 89 2.06 2.78 2.06
N LYS A 90 1.46 1.97 1.18
CA LYS A 90 1.82 1.88 -0.25
C LYS A 90 1.08 2.91 -1.10
N VAL A 91 -0.19 3.18 -0.78
CA VAL A 91 -1.02 4.15 -1.51
C VAL A 91 -1.72 5.06 -0.52
N CYS A 92 -1.56 6.37 -0.70
CA CYS A 92 -2.03 7.41 0.20
C CYS A 92 -2.72 8.51 -0.57
N LEU A 93 -3.86 8.99 -0.08
CA LEU A 93 -4.55 10.17 -0.59
C LEU A 93 -4.42 11.30 0.41
N LYS A 94 -3.87 12.44 -0.02
CA LYS A 94 -3.97 13.71 0.70
C LYS A 94 -5.04 14.58 0.03
N LEU A 95 -5.91 15.17 0.85
CA LEU A 95 -6.86 16.19 0.41
C LEU A 95 -6.35 17.55 0.87
N LEU A 96 -6.07 18.44 -0.07
CA LEU A 96 -5.59 19.79 0.19
C LEU A 96 -6.69 20.81 -0.13
N ASN A 97 -6.76 21.87 0.67
CA ASN A 97 -7.56 23.05 0.38
C ASN A 97 -6.64 24.23 0.13
N HIS A 98 -6.75 24.81 -1.05
CA HIS A 98 -6.07 26.02 -1.46
C HIS A 98 -6.99 27.22 -1.25
N LYS A 99 -6.62 28.10 -0.33
CA LYS A 99 -7.30 29.35 -0.02
C LYS A 99 -6.31 30.51 -0.09
N PRO A 100 -6.11 31.10 -1.28
CA PRO A 100 -5.11 32.15 -1.49
C PRO A 100 -5.26 33.39 -0.60
N SER A 101 -6.46 33.63 -0.05
CA SER A 101 -6.77 34.76 0.83
C SER A 101 -6.56 34.47 2.32
N ALA A 102 -6.15 33.27 2.72
CA ALA A 102 -5.88 32.90 4.10
C ALA A 102 -4.41 33.16 4.50
N SER A 103 -4.15 33.21 5.81
CA SER A 103 -2.79 33.28 6.36
C SER A 103 -1.98 32.00 6.11
N ASP A 104 -2.68 30.88 5.95
CA ASP A 104 -2.14 29.59 5.55
C ASP A 104 -2.87 29.17 4.26
N PRO A 105 -2.26 29.38 3.08
CA PRO A 105 -2.94 29.22 1.81
C PRO A 105 -3.16 27.77 1.43
N ASP A 106 -2.34 26.83 1.92
CA ASP A 106 -2.36 25.42 1.52
C ASP A 106 -2.49 24.54 2.75
N ARG A 107 -3.72 24.08 3.01
CA ARG A 107 -4.01 23.27 4.20
C ARG A 107 -4.32 21.83 3.84
N VAL A 108 -3.65 20.89 4.49
CA VAL A 108 -4.07 19.49 4.46
C VAL A 108 -5.34 19.33 5.29
N THR A 109 -6.38 18.81 4.65
CA THR A 109 -7.71 18.64 5.25
C THR A 109 -8.00 17.19 5.62
N ALA A 110 -7.34 16.25 4.95
CA ALA A 110 -7.38 14.84 5.29
C ALA A 110 -6.17 14.10 4.70
N VAL A 111 -5.77 13.03 5.38
CA VAL A 111 -4.82 12.03 4.89
C VAL A 111 -5.47 10.66 5.04
N VAL A 112 -5.45 9.87 3.98
CA VAL A 112 -6.10 8.56 3.92
C VAL A 112 -5.14 7.53 3.37
N SER A 113 -4.73 6.56 4.20
CA SER A 113 -3.97 5.38 3.77
C SER A 113 -4.93 4.39 3.08
N LEU A 114 -4.84 4.29 1.76
CA LEU A 114 -5.72 3.46 0.94
C LEU A 114 -5.24 2.02 0.83
N TRP A 115 -3.92 1.79 0.88
CA TRP A 115 -3.29 0.49 0.81
C TRP A 115 -2.01 0.49 1.65
N SER A 116 -1.84 -0.51 2.51
CA SER A 116 -0.67 -0.70 3.38
C SER A 116 0.09 -1.99 3.08
N LEU A 117 1.33 -2.10 3.55
CA LEU A 117 2.18 -3.30 3.41
C LEU A 117 1.55 -4.54 4.07
N ASP A 118 0.76 -4.33 5.13
CA ASP A 118 0.09 -5.34 5.93
C ASP A 118 -1.33 -5.68 5.45
N THR A 119 -1.78 -5.09 4.33
CA THR A 119 -3.09 -5.42 3.73
C THR A 119 -3.11 -6.90 3.32
N PRO A 120 -4.07 -7.72 3.79
CA PRO A 120 -4.14 -9.15 3.45
C PRO A 120 -4.22 -9.42 1.94
N GLU A 121 -3.66 -10.54 1.49
CA GLU A 121 -3.72 -10.96 0.08
C GLU A 121 -5.16 -11.08 -0.43
N ASP A 122 -6.08 -11.58 0.41
CA ASP A 122 -7.51 -11.71 0.08
C ASP A 122 -8.22 -10.37 -0.19
N ASP A 123 -7.63 -9.26 0.27
CA ASP A 123 -8.11 -7.91 0.05
C ASP A 123 -7.52 -7.27 -1.21
N VAL A 124 -6.61 -7.94 -1.91
CA VAL A 124 -5.99 -7.49 -3.15
C VAL A 124 -6.44 -8.37 -4.32
N GLN A 125 -7.21 -7.78 -5.24
CA GLN A 125 -7.68 -8.47 -6.44
C GLN A 125 -7.00 -7.90 -7.68
N VAL A 126 -6.41 -8.79 -8.47
CA VAL A 126 -5.70 -8.43 -9.68
C VAL A 126 -6.41 -9.01 -10.88
N THR A 127 -6.64 -8.19 -11.91
CA THR A 127 -7.32 -8.60 -13.13
C THR A 127 -6.56 -8.08 -14.35
N ALA A 128 -6.20 -8.98 -15.26
CA ALA A 128 -5.60 -8.62 -16.54
C ALA A 128 -6.61 -7.85 -17.41
N LEU A 129 -6.18 -6.77 -18.05
CA LEU A 129 -7.03 -5.93 -18.91
C LEU A 129 -6.78 -6.23 -20.39
N GLY A 130 -7.86 -6.24 -21.17
CA GLY A 130 -7.80 -6.39 -22.62
C GLY A 130 -7.66 -7.83 -23.11
N LYS A 131 -7.52 -7.99 -24.44
CA LYS A 131 -7.36 -9.31 -25.06
C LYS A 131 -5.98 -9.86 -24.73
N ASN A 132 -5.96 -10.96 -23.97
CA ASN A 132 -4.74 -11.58 -23.43
C ASN A 132 -3.93 -10.58 -22.59
N GLY A 133 -4.57 -9.76 -21.75
CA GLY A 133 -3.91 -8.93 -20.73
C GLY A 133 -2.95 -7.85 -21.24
N ARG A 134 -2.93 -7.59 -22.55
CA ARG A 134 -2.00 -6.64 -23.19
C ARG A 134 -2.35 -5.17 -22.96
N ASP A 135 -3.56 -4.88 -22.48
CA ASP A 135 -3.99 -3.49 -22.25
C ASP A 135 -3.61 -3.01 -20.85
N GLY A 136 -3.12 -3.91 -19.99
CA GLY A 136 -2.56 -3.60 -18.67
C GLY A 136 -3.10 -4.53 -17.59
N VAL A 137 -3.02 -4.04 -16.35
CA VAL A 137 -3.53 -4.73 -15.17
C VAL A 137 -4.36 -3.78 -14.33
N GLN A 138 -5.47 -4.29 -13.79
CA GLN A 138 -6.27 -3.62 -12.78
C GLN A 138 -5.98 -4.27 -11.42
N ILE A 139 -5.66 -3.44 -10.43
CA ILE A 139 -5.47 -3.83 -9.05
C ILE A 139 -6.57 -3.15 -8.24
N ASN A 140 -7.43 -3.94 -7.61
CA ASN A 140 -8.44 -3.46 -6.68
C ASN A 140 -8.04 -3.88 -5.27
N VAL A 141 -7.96 -2.90 -4.37
CA VAL A 141 -7.56 -3.14 -2.98
C VAL A 141 -8.73 -2.74 -2.08
N ARG A 142 -9.08 -3.62 -1.14
CA ARG A 142 -10.00 -3.27 -0.05
C ARG A 142 -9.21 -2.51 1.01
N GLY A 143 -9.36 -1.18 0.97
CA GLY A 143 -8.81 -0.29 1.98
C GLY A 143 -9.62 -0.31 3.28
N PRO A 144 -9.08 0.28 4.35
CA PRO A 144 -9.79 0.47 5.61
C PRO A 144 -11.04 1.35 5.42
N ASP A 145 -12.05 1.17 6.26
CA ASP A 145 -13.25 2.00 6.25
C ASP A 145 -12.87 3.46 6.56
N TYR A 146 -13.22 4.38 5.66
CA TYR A 146 -12.97 5.81 5.84
C TYR A 146 -14.24 6.61 5.61
N ALA A 147 -14.60 7.48 6.56
CA ALA A 147 -15.70 8.42 6.47
C ALA A 147 -17.06 7.81 6.01
N GLY A 148 -17.37 6.59 6.46
CA GLY A 148 -18.63 5.91 6.10
C GLY A 148 -18.67 5.36 4.68
N SER A 149 -17.53 5.26 3.99
CA SER A 149 -17.45 4.50 2.74
C SER A 149 -17.77 3.03 3.01
N VAL A 150 -18.88 2.53 2.45
CA VAL A 150 -19.21 1.12 2.49
C VAL A 150 -18.09 0.35 1.77
N PRO A 151 -17.46 -0.67 2.40
CA PRO A 151 -16.38 -1.42 1.77
C PRO A 151 -16.95 -2.13 0.53
N GLY A 152 -16.51 -1.71 -0.67
CA GLY A 152 -16.89 -2.38 -1.92
C GLY A 152 -17.26 -1.49 -3.12
N PHE A 153 -17.21 -0.16 -3.02
CA PHE A 153 -17.51 0.70 -4.18
C PHE A 153 -16.38 1.65 -4.55
N ALA A 154 -15.20 1.09 -4.84
CA ALA A 154 -14.28 1.74 -5.75
C ALA A 154 -14.96 1.77 -7.13
N ARG A 155 -15.57 2.91 -7.47
CA ARG A 155 -16.15 3.13 -8.80
C ARG A 155 -15.00 3.04 -9.81
N THR A 156 -14.80 1.86 -10.40
CA THR A 156 -13.81 1.60 -11.44
C THR A 156 -14.01 2.62 -12.57
N ARG A 157 -13.16 3.64 -12.64
CA ARG A 157 -13.02 4.45 -13.84
C ARG A 157 -11.93 3.80 -14.66
N THR A 158 -12.36 2.99 -15.63
CA THR A 158 -11.51 2.47 -16.69
C THR A 158 -10.88 3.65 -17.41
N LEU A 159 -9.56 3.84 -17.27
CA LEU A 159 -8.79 4.71 -18.14
C LEU A 159 -8.66 4.00 -19.49
N SER A 160 -9.64 4.21 -20.38
CA SER A 160 -9.54 3.82 -21.79
C SER A 160 -8.76 4.89 -22.53
N LYS A 161 -7.61 4.52 -23.10
CA LYS A 161 -6.88 5.35 -24.06
C LYS A 161 -7.68 5.36 -25.37
N SER A 162 -8.08 6.54 -25.84
CA SER A 162 -8.59 6.77 -27.21
C SER A 162 -7.45 6.87 -28.20
#